data_AF-A0A975YGW5-F1
#
_entry.id   AF-A0A975YGW5-F1
#
_cell.length_a   1.000
_cell.length_b   1.000
_cell.length_c   1.000
_cell.angle_alpha   90.00
_cell.angle_beta   90.00
_cell.angle_gamma   90.00
#
_symmetry.space_group_name_H-M   'P 1'
#
loop_
_entity.id
_entity.type
_entity.pdbx_description
1 polymer ?
#
loop_
_entity_poly.entity_id
_entity_poly.type
_entity_poly.pdbx_seq_one_letter_code
_entity_poly.pdbx_strand_id
1 'polypeptide(L)'
;MIRVAPALVAFGLATAQVHADTDFCQTLSALQATAAVPEDGDVVFAFTDDTGALATCRRVLELGGARSLACNWAFAYRSDAAQAAFAALVSQVTSCRGAPLATDTPVNHPDSYDLLTFTDGISVALKDKAALQETHVILRVQG
;
A
#
# COMPACT_ATOMS: atom_id res chain seq x y z
N MET A 1 32.86 -36.83 37.99
CA MET A 1 31.57 -37.10 37.30
C MET A 1 31.22 -35.85 36.51
N ILE A 2 31.44 -35.86 35.18
CA ILE A 2 31.16 -34.71 34.31
C ILE A 2 30.02 -35.13 33.39
N ARG A 3 28.85 -34.48 33.52
CA ARG A 3 27.72 -34.65 32.61
C ARG A 3 27.70 -33.43 31.68
N VAL A 4 28.01 -33.65 30.41
CA VAL A 4 27.79 -32.66 29.34
C VAL A 4 26.36 -32.83 28.85
N ALA A 5 25.55 -31.78 28.95
CA ALA A 5 24.21 -31.74 28.36
C ALA A 5 24.30 -31.20 26.92
N PRO A 6 23.59 -31.78 25.94
CA PRO A 6 23.56 -31.24 24.59
C PRO A 6 22.58 -30.06 24.51
N ALA A 7 23.02 -28.96 23.90
CA ALA A 7 22.19 -27.83 23.55
C ALA A 7 21.27 -28.22 22.38
N LEU A 8 19.95 -28.15 22.60
CA LEU A 8 18.94 -28.24 21.56
C LEU A 8 18.87 -26.90 20.83
N VAL A 9 19.33 -26.86 19.58
CA VAL A 9 19.08 -25.76 18.65
C VAL A 9 17.72 -25.99 18.01
N ALA A 10 16.73 -25.19 18.36
CA ALA A 10 15.44 -25.16 17.67
C ALA A 10 15.57 -24.24 16.44
N PHE A 11 15.56 -24.82 15.24
CA PHE A 11 15.36 -24.08 14.00
C PHE A 11 13.88 -23.70 13.88
N GLY A 12 13.60 -22.39 13.87
CA GLY A 12 12.27 -21.86 13.61
C GLY A 12 11.89 -22.05 12.14
N LEU A 13 10.70 -22.62 11.90
CA LEU A 13 10.07 -22.68 10.58
C LEU A 13 9.18 -21.44 10.41
N ALA A 14 9.63 -20.49 9.60
CA ALA A 14 8.79 -19.43 9.04
C ALA A 14 8.34 -19.87 7.64
N THR A 15 7.12 -20.41 7.51
CA THR A 15 6.60 -20.91 6.21
C THR A 15 5.21 -20.40 5.83
N ALA A 16 4.74 -19.27 6.38
CA ALA A 16 3.39 -18.76 6.07
C ALA A 16 3.33 -17.52 5.15
N GLN A 17 4.44 -16.86 4.81
CA GLN A 17 4.39 -15.52 4.19
C GLN A 17 4.40 -15.51 2.65
N VAL A 18 4.92 -16.56 1.99
CA VAL A 18 5.18 -16.52 0.54
C VAL A 18 3.90 -16.54 -0.32
N HIS A 19 2.80 -17.11 0.18
CA HIS A 19 1.54 -17.21 -0.58
C HIS A 19 0.76 -15.89 -0.60
N ALA A 20 0.63 -15.21 0.55
CA ALA A 20 -0.06 -13.92 0.63
C ALA A 20 0.64 -12.82 -0.20
N ASP A 21 1.98 -12.82 -0.21
CA ASP A 21 2.76 -11.88 -1.02
C ASP A 21 2.53 -12.10 -2.53
N THR A 22 2.39 -13.35 -2.97
CA THR A 22 2.13 -13.69 -4.38
C THR A 22 0.74 -13.21 -4.81
N ASP A 23 -0.27 -13.39 -3.95
CA ASP A 23 -1.65 -12.96 -4.21
C ASP A 23 -1.75 -11.43 -4.29
N PHE A 24 -1.03 -10.71 -3.42
CA PHE A 24 -0.97 -9.25 -3.47
C PHE A 24 -0.28 -8.75 -4.75
N CYS A 25 0.88 -9.31 -5.13
CA CYS A 25 1.59 -8.87 -6.34
C CYS A 25 0.79 -9.10 -7.62
N GLN A 26 0.06 -10.22 -7.70
CA GLN A 26 -0.85 -10.49 -8.81
C GLN A 26 -2.00 -9.47 -8.84
N THR A 27 -2.60 -9.19 -7.69
CA THR A 27 -3.67 -8.19 -7.57
C THR A 27 -3.19 -6.80 -7.97
N LEU A 28 -2.02 -6.37 -7.49
CA LEU A 28 -1.40 -5.10 -7.85
C LEU A 28 -1.20 -4.97 -9.36
N SER A 29 -0.75 -6.05 -10.00
CA SER A 29 -0.54 -6.10 -11.45
C SER A 29 -1.88 -6.06 -12.22
N ALA A 30 -2.93 -6.69 -11.69
CA ALA A 30 -4.28 -6.62 -12.25
C ALA A 30 -4.89 -5.22 -12.14
N LEU A 31 -4.64 -4.49 -11.04
CA LEU A 31 -5.07 -3.10 -10.89
C LEU A 31 -4.38 -2.19 -11.92
N GLN A 32 -3.08 -2.36 -12.16
CA GLN A 32 -2.35 -1.64 -13.22
C GLN A 32 -2.95 -1.92 -14.61
N ALA A 33 -3.19 -3.19 -14.94
CA ALA A 33 -3.81 -3.57 -16.21
C ALA A 33 -5.20 -2.92 -16.38
N THR A 34 -5.98 -2.85 -15.29
CA THR A 34 -7.30 -2.21 -15.29
C THR A 34 -7.18 -0.68 -15.47
N ALA A 35 -6.15 -0.05 -14.89
CA ALA A 35 -5.89 1.37 -15.08
C ALA A 35 -5.57 1.73 -16.55
N ALA A 36 -5.01 0.81 -17.33
CA ALA A 36 -4.66 1.01 -18.74
C ALA A 36 -5.87 1.01 -19.69
N VAL A 37 -6.98 0.35 -19.33
CA VAL A 37 -8.13 0.18 -20.25
C VAL A 37 -8.97 1.46 -20.30
N PRO A 38 -9.35 1.95 -21.50
CA PRO A 38 -10.04 3.23 -21.65
C PRO A 38 -11.56 3.18 -21.45
N GLU A 39 -12.10 2.27 -20.64
CA GLU A 39 -13.56 2.18 -20.43
C GLU A 39 -14.11 3.38 -19.65
N ASP A 40 -15.28 3.86 -20.07
CA ASP A 40 -16.03 4.91 -19.38
C ASP A 40 -16.77 4.31 -18.17
N GLY A 41 -16.52 4.85 -16.98
CA GLY A 41 -17.23 4.48 -15.76
C GLY A 41 -16.37 4.53 -14.48
N ASP A 42 -17.02 4.85 -13.36
CA ASP A 42 -16.41 4.69 -12.05
C ASP A 42 -16.30 3.20 -11.74
N VAL A 43 -15.08 2.68 -11.68
CA VAL A 43 -14.86 1.31 -11.22
C VAL A 43 -14.55 1.32 -9.74
N VAL A 44 -15.54 0.94 -8.94
CA VAL A 44 -15.38 0.76 -7.50
C VAL A 44 -14.95 -0.66 -7.24
N PHE A 45 -13.67 -0.83 -6.91
CA PHE A 45 -13.18 -2.07 -6.35
C PHE A 45 -13.04 -1.92 -4.85
N ALA A 46 -13.63 -2.88 -4.13
CA ALA A 46 -13.34 -3.08 -2.73
C ALA A 46 -12.05 -3.91 -2.65
N PHE A 47 -10.95 -3.26 -2.30
CA PHE A 47 -9.67 -3.93 -2.11
C PHE A 47 -9.44 -4.10 -0.61
N THR A 48 -9.28 -5.33 -0.15
CA THR A 48 -8.97 -5.60 1.26
C THR A 48 -7.47 -5.59 1.46
N ASP A 49 -6.98 -4.84 2.44
CA ASP A 49 -5.61 -5.03 2.92
C ASP A 49 -5.53 -6.26 3.85
N ASP A 50 -4.31 -6.56 4.33
CA ASP A 50 -4.06 -7.65 5.28
C ASP A 50 -4.76 -7.46 6.64
N THR A 51 -5.26 -6.24 6.92
CA THR A 51 -6.00 -5.92 8.15
C THR A 51 -7.51 -6.16 8.00
N GLY A 52 -7.97 -6.48 6.79
CA GLY A 52 -9.40 -6.62 6.48
C GLY A 52 -10.10 -5.28 6.17
N ALA A 53 -9.35 -4.18 6.04
CA ALA A 53 -9.91 -2.88 5.73
C ALA A 53 -10.23 -2.76 4.23
N LEU A 54 -11.46 -2.34 3.91
CA LEU A 54 -11.90 -2.16 2.52
C LEU A 54 -11.48 -0.78 1.98
N ALA A 55 -10.69 -0.79 0.91
CA ALA A 55 -10.40 0.39 0.10
C ALA A 55 -11.53 0.66 -0.88
N THR A 56 -11.79 1.93 -1.18
CA THR A 56 -12.57 2.32 -2.37
C THR A 56 -11.61 2.75 -3.46
N CYS A 57 -11.54 1.98 -4.55
CA CYS A 57 -10.80 2.36 -5.75
C CYS A 57 -11.65 3.21 -6.69
N ARG A 58 -11.04 4.21 -7.33
CA ARG A 58 -11.66 5.01 -8.40
C ARG A 58 -10.64 5.33 -9.47
N ARG A 59 -11.09 5.43 -10.71
CA ARG A 59 -10.26 5.91 -11.81
C ARG A 59 -10.07 7.42 -11.67
N VAL A 60 -8.85 7.89 -11.86
CA VAL A 60 -8.55 9.33 -11.87
C VAL A 60 -7.78 9.68 -13.13
N LEU A 61 -8.08 10.86 -13.67
CA LEU A 61 -7.32 11.46 -14.77
C LEU A 61 -6.21 12.30 -14.15
N GLU A 62 -4.98 11.92 -14.42
CA GLU A 62 -3.80 12.64 -13.95
C GLU A 62 -3.52 13.85 -14.83
N LEU A 63 -2.71 14.77 -14.30
CA LEU A 63 -2.22 15.90 -15.07
C LEU A 63 -1.41 15.38 -16.27
N GLY A 64 -1.75 15.82 -17.48
CA GLY A 64 -1.14 15.30 -18.72
C GLY A 64 -1.93 14.18 -19.41
N GLY A 65 -3.12 13.83 -18.89
CA GLY A 65 -4.05 12.91 -19.57
C GLY A 65 -3.79 11.43 -19.31
N ALA A 66 -2.78 11.10 -18.50
CA ALA A 66 -2.57 9.74 -18.01
C ALA A 66 -3.75 9.29 -17.14
N ARG A 67 -4.04 7.98 -17.16
CA ARG A 67 -5.08 7.38 -16.33
C ARG A 67 -4.44 6.57 -15.21
N SER A 68 -4.97 6.71 -14.02
CA SER A 68 -4.57 5.87 -12.89
C SER A 68 -5.80 5.38 -12.14
N LEU A 69 -5.60 4.36 -11.31
CA LEU A 69 -6.57 3.92 -10.33
C LEU A 69 -6.05 4.32 -8.95
N ALA A 70 -6.88 4.99 -8.16
CA ALA A 70 -6.57 5.40 -6.79
C ALA A 70 -7.49 4.66 -5.81
N CYS A 71 -6.92 3.76 -5.02
CA CYS A 71 -7.57 3.03 -3.94
C CYS A 71 -7.33 3.73 -2.60
N ASN A 72 -8.41 4.06 -1.90
CA ASN A 72 -8.36 4.89 -0.69
C ASN A 72 -8.98 4.15 0.49
N TRP A 73 -8.28 4.17 1.61
CA TRP A 73 -8.78 3.75 2.92
C TRP A 73 -8.88 4.97 3.82
N ALA A 74 -10.03 5.17 4.43
CA ALA A 74 -10.25 6.25 5.38
C ALA A 74 -10.16 5.71 6.81
N PHE A 75 -9.36 6.39 7.62
CA PHE A 75 -9.17 6.11 9.04
C PHE A 75 -9.49 7.36 9.86
N ALA A 76 -9.67 7.18 11.17
CA ALA A 76 -9.75 8.31 12.09
C ALA A 76 -8.50 9.18 12.01
N TYR A 77 -8.68 10.51 12.12
CA TYR A 77 -7.60 11.49 12.05
C TYR A 77 -6.41 11.13 12.95
N ARG A 78 -5.22 11.05 12.35
CA ARG A 78 -3.93 10.72 12.99
C ARG A 78 -3.95 9.47 13.85
N SER A 79 -4.74 8.48 13.46
CA SER A 79 -4.80 7.21 14.17
C SER A 79 -3.58 6.34 13.89
N ASP A 80 -3.15 5.58 14.91
CA ASP A 80 -2.10 4.57 14.77
C ASP A 80 -2.48 3.49 13.74
N ALA A 81 -3.79 3.24 13.56
CA ALA A 81 -4.30 2.32 12.54
C ALA A 81 -3.94 2.78 11.12
N ALA A 82 -4.03 4.08 10.82
CA ALA A 82 -3.66 4.63 9.52
C ALA A 82 -2.17 4.45 9.25
N GLN A 83 -1.34 4.69 10.27
CA GLN A 83 0.12 4.53 10.18
C GLN A 83 0.53 3.07 9.97
N ALA A 84 -0.10 2.15 10.71
CA ALA A 84 0.11 0.73 10.55
C ALA A 84 -0.29 0.24 9.15
N ALA A 85 -1.45 0.68 8.65
CA ALA A 85 -1.92 0.33 7.31
C ALA A 85 -0.99 0.88 6.21
N PHE A 86 -0.52 2.13 6.36
CA PHE A 86 0.46 2.70 5.43
C PHE A 86 1.76 1.90 5.42
N ALA A 87 2.34 1.59 6.59
CA ALA A 87 3.56 0.80 6.69
C ALA A 87 3.41 -0.61 6.10
N ALA A 88 2.26 -1.27 6.37
CA ALA A 88 1.96 -2.58 5.82
C ALA A 88 1.86 -2.55 4.28
N LEU A 89 1.12 -1.58 3.74
CA LEU A 89 0.96 -1.41 2.30
C LEU A 89 2.30 -1.09 1.60
N VAL A 90 3.13 -0.25 2.20
CA VAL A 90 4.49 0.04 1.71
C VAL A 90 5.34 -1.23 1.70
N SER A 91 5.26 -2.05 2.76
CA SER A 91 5.98 -3.33 2.82
C SER A 91 5.53 -4.29 1.71
N GLN A 92 4.22 -4.41 1.49
CA GLN A 92 3.67 -5.27 0.43
C GLN A 92 4.03 -4.78 -0.97
N VAL A 93 3.97 -3.47 -1.24
CA VAL A 93 4.40 -2.93 -2.54
C VAL A 93 5.91 -3.14 -2.73
N THR A 94 6.69 -2.97 -1.66
CA THR A 94 8.14 -3.20 -1.68
C THR A 94 8.48 -4.66 -1.99
N SER A 95 7.72 -5.64 -1.47
CA SER A 95 7.96 -7.06 -1.79
C SER A 95 7.69 -7.36 -3.28
N CYS A 96 6.80 -6.62 -3.93
CA CYS A 96 6.46 -6.81 -5.35
C CYS A 96 7.28 -6.01 -6.36
N ARG A 97 7.78 -4.82 -5.99
CA ARG A 97 8.40 -3.86 -6.90
C ARG A 97 9.79 -3.39 -6.46
N GLY A 98 10.25 -3.82 -5.28
CA GLY A 98 11.47 -3.33 -4.67
C GLY A 98 11.28 -1.99 -3.97
N ALA A 99 12.39 -1.37 -3.57
CA ALA A 99 12.38 -0.14 -2.80
C ALA A 99 11.77 1.06 -3.57
N PRO A 100 11.17 2.04 -2.87
CA PRO A 100 10.67 3.25 -3.50
C PRO A 100 11.80 4.04 -4.17
N LEU A 101 11.51 4.63 -5.32
CA LEU A 101 12.41 5.48 -6.09
C LEU A 101 12.56 6.88 -5.48
N ALA A 102 11.50 7.37 -4.85
CA ALA A 102 11.45 8.71 -4.28
C ALA A 102 10.50 8.77 -3.09
N THR A 103 10.89 9.57 -2.11
CA THR A 103 10.02 10.08 -1.05
C THR A 103 9.67 11.53 -1.39
N ASP A 104 8.47 11.97 -1.04
CA ASP A 104 8.07 13.36 -1.29
C ASP A 104 8.94 14.39 -0.56
N THR A 105 8.95 15.61 -1.09
CA THR A 105 9.67 16.73 -0.48
C THR A 105 8.81 17.33 0.63
N PRO A 106 9.34 17.45 1.86
CA PRO A 106 8.58 18.04 2.95
C PRO A 106 8.23 19.50 2.64
N VAL A 107 6.93 19.80 2.63
CA VAL A 107 6.39 21.17 2.54
C VAL A 107 5.67 21.52 3.84
N ASN A 108 5.75 22.77 4.27
CA ASN A 108 5.14 23.22 5.54
C ASN A 108 3.63 23.47 5.37
N HIS A 109 2.83 22.40 5.35
CA HIS A 109 1.37 22.43 5.26
C HIS A 109 0.74 21.82 6.55
N PRO A 110 -0.40 22.35 7.05
CA PRO A 110 -1.03 21.84 8.28
C PRO A 110 -1.58 20.41 8.17
N ASP A 111 -1.96 19.98 6.97
CA ASP A 111 -2.17 18.56 6.67
C ASP A 111 -0.82 17.91 6.35
N SER A 112 -0.50 16.79 7.02
CA SER A 112 0.66 15.98 6.67
C SER A 112 0.39 15.19 5.38
N TYR A 113 1.47 14.96 4.64
CA TYR A 113 1.46 14.17 3.43
C TYR A 113 2.78 13.42 3.31
N ASP A 114 2.71 12.10 3.43
CA ASP A 114 3.83 11.21 3.16
C ASP A 114 3.53 10.48 1.85
N LEU A 115 4.44 10.52 0.88
CA LEU A 115 4.29 9.84 -0.40
C LEU A 115 5.57 9.10 -0.76
N LEU A 116 5.40 7.82 -1.08
CA LEU A 116 6.42 6.94 -1.63
C LEU A 116 6.05 6.59 -3.06
N THR A 117 6.97 6.80 -3.99
CA THR A 117 6.79 6.43 -5.41
C THR A 117 7.68 5.25 -5.74
N PHE A 118 7.12 4.26 -6.43
CA PHE A 118 7.78 3.04 -6.88
C PHE A 118 7.93 3.06 -8.40
N THR A 119 8.55 2.01 -8.97
CA THR A 119 8.59 1.84 -10.43
C THR A 119 7.18 1.68 -11.01
N ASP A 120 7.09 1.80 -12.34
CA ASP A 120 5.88 1.43 -13.09
C ASP A 120 4.62 2.22 -12.69
N GLY A 121 4.80 3.47 -12.26
CA GLY A 121 3.70 4.39 -11.95
C GLY A 121 2.89 4.01 -10.71
N ILE A 122 3.50 3.27 -9.78
CA ILE A 122 2.89 2.93 -8.49
C ILE A 122 3.30 3.95 -7.44
N SER A 123 2.36 4.38 -6.60
CA SER A 123 2.67 5.20 -5.43
C SER A 123 1.76 4.87 -4.24
N VAL A 124 2.30 5.04 -3.04
CA VAL A 124 1.58 4.87 -1.78
C VAL A 124 1.69 6.17 -1.00
N ALA A 125 0.56 6.71 -0.55
CA ALA A 125 0.53 7.95 0.22
C ALA A 125 -0.27 7.82 1.51
N LEU A 126 0.17 8.54 2.54
CA LEU A 126 -0.59 8.82 3.76
C LEU A 126 -0.92 10.31 3.74
N LYS A 127 -2.20 10.64 3.85
CA LYS A 127 -2.67 12.03 3.77
C LYS A 127 -3.65 12.34 4.88
N ASP A 128 -3.30 13.32 5.72
CA ASP A 128 -4.24 13.93 6.64
C ASP A 128 -5.23 14.84 5.88
N LYS A 129 -6.49 14.84 6.31
CA LYS A 129 -7.51 15.77 5.84
C LYS A 129 -8.19 16.36 7.07
N ALA A 130 -7.58 17.38 7.68
CA ALA A 130 -8.05 17.93 8.95
C ALA A 130 -9.51 18.42 8.90
N ALA A 131 -9.94 18.98 7.78
CA ALA A 131 -11.33 19.44 7.58
C ALA A 131 -12.36 18.29 7.65
N LEU A 132 -11.94 17.05 7.34
CA LEU A 132 -12.79 15.86 7.40
C LEU A 132 -12.60 15.06 8.68
N GLN A 133 -11.61 15.39 9.52
CA GLN A 133 -11.19 14.57 10.65
C GLN A 133 -10.84 13.12 10.24
N GLU A 134 -10.15 12.99 9.11
CA GLU A 134 -9.76 11.70 8.55
C GLU A 134 -8.27 11.69 8.17
N THR A 135 -7.66 10.51 8.24
CA THR A 135 -6.36 10.20 7.63
C THR A 135 -6.58 9.14 6.57
N HIS A 136 -6.08 9.39 5.36
CA HIS A 136 -6.29 8.53 4.20
C HIS A 136 -4.99 7.81 3.86
N VAL A 137 -5.06 6.49 3.69
CA VAL A 137 -4.01 5.72 3.01
C VAL A 137 -4.45 5.55 1.57
N ILE A 138 -3.54 5.78 0.61
CA ILE A 138 -3.86 5.83 -0.81
C ILE A 138 -2.85 5.00 -1.58
N LEU A 139 -3.32 3.97 -2.29
CA LEU A 139 -2.56 3.28 -3.33
C LEU A 139 -2.98 3.87 -4.68
N ARG A 140 -2.03 4.41 -5.44
CA ARG A 140 -2.24 4.81 -6.83
C ARG A 140 -1.44 3.91 -7.75
N VAL A 141 -2.08 3.45 -8.81
CA VAL A 141 -1.44 2.67 -9.88
C VAL A 141 -1.77 3.27 -11.25
N GLN A 142 -0.74 3.65 -11.99
CA GLN A 142 -0.87 4.06 -13.38
C GLN A 142 -0.85 2.81 -14.29
N GLY A 143 -1.63 2.86 -15.36
CA GLY A 143 -1.62 1.85 -16.43
C GLY A 143 -0.99 2.34 -17.72
#